data_AF-A0A2E0XVX4-F1
#
_entry.id   AF-A0A2E0XVX4-F1
#
_cell.length_a   1.000
_cell.length_b   1.000
_cell.length_c   1.000
_cell.angle_alpha   90.00
_cell.angle_beta   90.00
_cell.angle_gamma   90.00
#
_symmetry.space_group_name_H-M   'P 1'
#
loop_
_entity.id
_entity.type
_entity.pdbx_description
1 polymer ?
#
loop_
_entity_poly.entity_id
_entity_poly.type
_entity_poly.pdbx_seq_one_letter_code
_entity_poly.pdbx_strand_id
1 'polypeptide(L)'
;MFRFSALSVILVSLAATGCANYASYPPLEGEASIDQATHAPIPEVIATAIEWCVAREDFRSQQEPVIFSLPASMGDAAHAAVAEQLKLNGLETDASRTDGIEIRSVRMFGLKAMVDMTVPRGTSPAQLVTLELQSYVFQPWHVVASNRWRFNEEQLKRTSAELQQASAESGS
;
A
#
# COMPACT_ATOMS: atom_id res chain seq x y z
N MET A 1 -46.01 30.85 -36.84
CA MET A 1 -44.65 31.08 -37.37
C MET A 1 -43.67 31.18 -36.20
N PHE A 2 -43.34 30.06 -35.53
CA PHE A 2 -42.34 30.03 -34.44
C PHE A 2 -41.74 28.62 -34.38
N ARG A 3 -40.73 28.36 -35.22
CA ARG A 3 -40.04 27.06 -35.31
C ARG A 3 -38.55 27.23 -35.56
N PHE A 4 -37.84 28.08 -34.80
CA PHE A 4 -36.37 28.19 -34.96
C PHE A 4 -35.60 28.54 -33.67
N SER A 5 -36.19 28.43 -32.48
CA SER A 5 -35.50 28.82 -31.23
C SER A 5 -35.04 27.65 -30.35
N ALA A 6 -35.53 26.43 -30.59
CA ALA A 6 -35.22 25.28 -29.73
C ALA A 6 -33.92 24.54 -30.08
N LEU A 7 -33.33 24.78 -31.26
CA LEU A 7 -32.17 24.01 -31.72
C LEU A 7 -30.82 24.53 -31.14
N SER A 8 -30.74 25.80 -30.74
CA SER A 8 -29.48 26.40 -30.24
C SER A 8 -29.12 26.01 -28.80
N VAL A 9 -30.07 25.56 -27.99
CA VAL A 9 -29.81 25.27 -26.56
C VAL A 9 -29.17 23.89 -26.36
N ILE A 10 -29.41 22.93 -27.27
CA ILE A 10 -28.86 21.57 -27.16
C ILE A 10 -27.37 21.52 -27.55
N LEU A 11 -26.89 22.43 -28.41
CA LEU A 11 -25.50 22.41 -28.88
C LEU A 11 -24.50 22.93 -27.83
N VAL A 12 -24.94 23.75 -26.87
CA VAL A 12 -24.07 24.31 -25.81
C VAL A 12 -23.87 23.33 -24.65
N SER A 13 -24.77 22.35 -24.46
CA SER A 13 -24.68 21.37 -23.38
C SER A 13 -23.70 20.22 -23.66
N LEU A 14 -23.32 19.99 -24.92
CA LEU A 14 -22.33 18.96 -25.29
C LEU A 14 -20.86 19.39 -25.13
N ALA A 15 -20.59 20.69 -24.95
CA ALA A 15 -19.22 21.18 -24.76
C ALA A 15 -18.72 21.07 -23.29
N ALA A 16 -19.60 20.71 -22.35
CA ALA A 16 -19.29 20.60 -20.93
C ALA A 16 -19.02 19.15 -20.46
N THR A 17 -19.09 18.15 -21.34
CA THR A 17 -18.45 16.85 -21.08
C THR A 17 -16.96 16.97 -21.42
N GLY A 18 -16.26 17.81 -20.67
CA GLY A 18 -14.82 17.75 -20.60
C GLY A 18 -14.46 16.37 -20.06
N CYS A 19 -14.01 15.47 -20.94
CA CYS A 19 -13.20 14.34 -20.52
C CYS A 19 -12.03 14.94 -19.74
N ALA A 20 -12.09 14.90 -18.41
CA ALA A 20 -10.94 15.21 -17.60
C ALA A 20 -9.80 14.33 -18.13
N ASN A 21 -8.74 14.96 -18.62
CA ASN A 21 -7.50 14.27 -18.98
C ASN A 21 -6.91 13.68 -17.69
N TYR A 22 -7.42 12.53 -17.26
CA TYR A 22 -6.85 11.74 -16.18
C TYR A 22 -5.75 10.84 -16.78
N ALA A 23 -4.78 11.51 -17.40
CA ALA A 23 -3.59 10.91 -17.99
C ALA A 23 -2.44 11.93 -17.91
N SER A 24 -2.20 12.48 -16.72
CA SER A 24 -0.93 13.12 -16.42
C SER A 24 0.13 12.02 -16.32
N TYR A 25 1.01 11.97 -17.32
CA TYR A 25 2.25 11.18 -17.26
C TYR A 25 3.43 12.13 -17.06
N PRO A 26 4.34 11.84 -16.10
CA PRO A 26 4.25 10.76 -15.13
C PRO A 26 3.12 11.01 -14.09
N PRO A 27 2.58 9.95 -13.47
CA PRO A 27 1.67 10.11 -12.34
C PRO A 27 2.36 10.99 -11.29
N LEU A 28 1.70 12.08 -10.87
CA LEU A 28 2.22 12.90 -9.79
C LEU A 28 2.10 12.09 -8.49
N GLU A 29 3.23 11.64 -7.97
CA GLU A 29 3.34 11.07 -6.64
C GLU A 29 3.03 12.20 -5.63
N GLY A 30 1.86 12.13 -5.00
CA GLY A 30 1.53 12.98 -3.87
C GLY A 30 1.97 12.30 -2.58
N GLU A 31 2.60 13.05 -1.67
CA GLU A 31 2.75 12.60 -0.28
C GLU A 31 1.36 12.53 0.35
N ALA A 32 0.98 11.36 0.89
CA ALA A 32 -0.25 11.25 1.65
C ALA A 32 -0.11 12.14 2.90
N SER A 33 -1.02 13.11 3.05
CA SER A 33 -1.12 13.87 4.29
C SER A 33 -1.47 12.92 5.44
N ILE A 34 -0.92 13.16 6.63
CA ILE A 34 -1.13 12.34 7.84
C ILE A 34 -2.62 12.06 8.09
N ASP A 35 -3.48 13.02 7.77
CA ASP A 35 -4.94 12.95 7.91
C ASP A 35 -5.61 11.91 6.97
N GLN A 36 -4.98 11.56 5.85
CA GLN A 36 -5.52 10.58 4.90
C GLN A 36 -5.21 9.14 5.30
N ALA A 37 -4.12 8.90 6.05
CA ALA A 37 -3.66 7.57 6.41
C ALA A 37 -4.59 6.84 7.40
N THR A 38 -5.42 7.58 8.14
CA THR A 38 -6.37 7.05 9.14
C THR A 38 -7.74 6.72 8.55
N HIS A 39 -8.01 7.11 7.30
CA HIS A 39 -9.31 6.98 6.67
C HIS A 39 -9.28 6.01 5.49
N ALA A 40 -10.42 5.38 5.22
CA ALA A 40 -10.59 4.55 4.03
C ALA A 40 -10.21 5.36 2.77
N PRO A 41 -9.49 4.76 1.81
CA PRO A 41 -9.23 3.32 1.67
C PRO A 41 -7.91 2.79 2.26
N ILE A 42 -7.05 3.63 2.86
CA ILE A 42 -5.67 3.22 3.21
C ILE A 42 -5.63 2.06 4.23
N PRO A 43 -6.33 2.12 5.39
CA PRO A 43 -6.31 1.02 6.35
C PRO A 43 -6.86 -0.30 5.78
N GLU A 44 -7.89 -0.23 4.94
CA GLU A 44 -8.50 -1.39 4.29
C GLU A 44 -7.52 -2.07 3.32
N VAL A 45 -6.80 -1.28 2.51
CA VAL A 45 -5.76 -1.77 1.59
C VAL A 45 -4.64 -2.48 2.35
N ILE A 46 -4.17 -1.88 3.44
CA ILE A 46 -3.10 -2.45 4.27
C ILE A 46 -3.57 -3.76 4.91
N ALA A 47 -4.77 -3.77 5.52
CA ALA A 47 -5.32 -4.98 6.14
C ALA A 47 -5.49 -6.12 5.13
N THR A 48 -6.03 -5.83 3.94
CA THR A 48 -6.17 -6.81 2.84
C THR A 48 -4.81 -7.39 2.44
N ALA A 49 -3.77 -6.56 2.42
CA ALA A 49 -2.42 -6.97 2.06
C ALA A 49 -1.80 -7.89 3.14
N ILE A 50 -1.97 -7.55 4.42
CA ILE A 50 -1.54 -8.35 5.57
C ILE A 50 -2.27 -9.70 5.58
N GLU A 51 -3.60 -9.70 5.41
CA GLU A 51 -4.41 -10.92 5.35
C GLU A 51 -3.96 -11.86 4.25
N TRP A 52 -3.71 -11.32 3.06
CA TRP A 52 -3.22 -12.12 1.95
C TRP A 52 -1.89 -12.78 2.29
N CYS A 53 -0.98 -12.05 2.95
CA CYS A 53 0.32 -12.57 3.38
C CYS A 53 0.18 -13.63 4.47
N VAL A 54 -0.60 -13.38 5.51
CA VAL A 54 -0.87 -14.35 6.59
C VAL A 54 -1.47 -15.64 6.03
N ALA A 55 -2.38 -15.54 5.06
CA ALA A 55 -3.06 -16.69 4.48
C ALA A 55 -2.16 -17.56 3.59
N ARG A 56 -1.10 -17.00 2.97
CA ARG A 56 -0.34 -17.65 1.88
C ARG A 56 1.14 -17.84 2.13
N GLU A 57 1.79 -16.92 2.82
CA GLU A 57 3.19 -17.08 3.16
C GLU A 57 3.31 -18.12 4.29
N ASP A 58 4.51 -18.67 4.51
CA ASP A 58 4.81 -19.58 5.63
C ASP A 58 4.58 -18.93 7.02
N PHE A 59 4.01 -17.73 7.04
CA PHE A 59 3.43 -17.02 8.17
C PHE A 59 2.44 -17.83 8.99
N ARG A 60 1.80 -18.87 8.42
CA ARG A 60 0.93 -19.78 9.18
C ARG A 60 1.64 -20.46 10.36
N SER A 61 2.97 -20.55 10.29
CA SER A 61 3.80 -21.09 11.38
C SER A 61 4.27 -20.03 12.39
N GLN A 62 3.99 -18.74 12.15
CA GLN A 62 4.62 -17.61 12.81
C GLN A 62 3.63 -16.59 13.38
N GLN A 63 2.86 -17.05 14.37
CA GLN A 63 2.27 -16.21 15.42
C GLN A 63 0.86 -15.70 15.11
N GLU A 64 -0.10 -16.36 15.76
CA GLU A 64 -1.23 -15.65 16.34
C GLU A 64 -0.75 -15.12 17.70
N PRO A 65 -0.92 -13.82 17.99
CA PRO A 65 -1.55 -12.77 17.18
C PRO A 65 -0.65 -12.23 16.04
N VAL A 66 -1.29 -11.63 15.02
CA VAL A 66 -0.61 -10.97 13.89
C VAL A 66 0.13 -9.72 14.38
N ILE A 67 1.42 -9.67 14.11
CA ILE A 67 2.26 -8.50 14.44
C ILE A 67 2.55 -7.75 13.16
N PHE A 68 2.36 -6.44 13.18
CA PHE A 68 2.69 -5.58 12.05
C PHE A 68 3.19 -4.20 12.49
N SER A 69 4.03 -3.60 11.66
CA SER A 69 4.48 -2.22 11.80
C SER A 69 4.14 -1.42 10.54
N LEU A 70 3.86 -0.13 10.74
CA LEU A 70 3.61 0.83 9.67
C LEU A 70 4.82 1.75 9.47
N PRO A 71 4.95 2.43 8.32
CA PRO A 71 5.97 3.44 8.12
C PRO A 71 5.92 4.50 9.23
N ALA A 72 7.06 5.04 9.64
CA ALA A 72 7.14 6.04 10.71
C ALA A 72 6.31 7.32 10.45
N SER A 73 5.96 7.59 9.19
CA SER A 73 5.07 8.69 8.81
C SER A 73 3.59 8.42 9.17
N MET A 74 3.21 7.16 9.36
CA MET A 74 1.88 6.74 9.79
C MET A 74 1.85 6.67 11.33
N GLY A 75 1.20 7.65 11.97
CA GLY A 75 1.08 7.70 13.43
C GLY A 75 0.16 6.61 14.02
N ASP A 76 0.08 6.57 15.35
CA ASP A 76 -0.68 5.54 16.11
C ASP A 76 -2.14 5.37 15.69
N ALA A 77 -2.79 6.46 15.26
CA ALA A 77 -4.17 6.43 14.78
C ALA A 77 -4.34 5.57 13.52
N ALA A 78 -3.35 5.60 12.60
CA ALA A 78 -3.37 4.76 11.40
C ALA A 78 -3.13 3.30 11.77
N HIS A 79 -2.26 3.03 12.75
CA HIS A 79 -2.05 1.69 13.29
C HIS A 79 -3.33 1.11 13.88
N ALA A 80 -4.03 1.89 14.72
CA ALA A 80 -5.32 1.50 15.29
C ALA A 80 -6.38 1.22 14.22
N ALA A 81 -6.46 2.06 13.17
CA ALA A 81 -7.39 1.85 12.07
C ALA A 81 -7.10 0.55 11.29
N VAL A 82 -5.83 0.23 11.05
CA VAL A 82 -5.45 -1.06 10.41
C VAL A 82 -5.77 -2.24 11.32
N ALA A 83 -5.47 -2.14 12.62
CA ALA A 83 -5.78 -3.19 13.59
C ALA A 83 -7.30 -3.45 13.69
N GLU A 84 -8.12 -2.40 13.62
CA GLU A 84 -9.57 -2.52 13.57
C GLU A 84 -10.04 -3.29 12.32
N GLN A 85 -9.49 -2.97 11.14
CA GLN A 85 -9.80 -3.68 9.90
C GLN A 85 -9.42 -5.17 9.98
N LEU A 86 -8.23 -5.48 10.48
CA LEU A 86 -7.79 -6.87 10.68
C LEU A 86 -8.71 -7.64 11.64
N LYS A 87 -9.17 -6.98 12.71
CA LYS A 87 -10.12 -7.58 13.67
C LYS A 87 -11.47 -7.86 13.03
N LEU A 88 -11.98 -6.99 12.16
CA LEU A 88 -13.21 -7.23 11.39
C LEU A 88 -13.09 -8.49 10.53
N ASN A 89 -11.88 -8.80 10.06
CA ASN A 89 -11.57 -9.98 9.26
C ASN A 89 -11.12 -11.19 10.10
N GLY A 90 -11.26 -11.11 11.43
CA GLY A 90 -11.04 -12.23 12.35
C GLY A 90 -9.58 -12.47 12.73
N LEU A 91 -8.68 -11.52 12.46
CA LEU A 91 -7.27 -11.60 12.86
C LEU A 91 -7.04 -10.77 14.13
N GLU A 92 -6.49 -11.42 15.16
CA GLU A 92 -6.01 -10.73 16.36
C GLU A 92 -4.65 -10.08 16.10
N THR A 93 -4.38 -8.94 16.74
CA THR A 93 -3.14 -8.17 16.55
C THR A 93 -2.43 -7.89 17.86
N ASP A 94 -1.10 -7.88 17.86
CA ASP A 94 -0.27 -7.44 19.00
C ASP A 94 0.64 -6.28 18.60
N ALA A 95 0.31 -5.09 19.10
CA ALA A 95 1.05 -3.86 18.85
C ALA A 95 2.28 -3.68 19.76
N SER A 96 2.47 -4.54 20.78
CA SER A 96 3.62 -4.45 21.69
C SER A 96 4.91 -5.02 21.08
N ARG A 97 4.79 -5.75 19.97
CA ARG A 97 5.88 -6.42 19.28
C ARG A 97 6.15 -5.80 17.92
N THR A 98 7.38 -5.93 17.45
CA THR A 98 7.86 -5.33 16.20
C THR A 98 8.50 -6.33 15.24
N ASP A 99 8.52 -7.62 15.60
CA ASP A 99 9.14 -8.70 14.82
C ASP A 99 8.20 -9.34 13.79
N GLY A 100 7.25 -8.56 13.27
CA GLY A 100 6.20 -9.01 12.36
C GLY A 100 6.32 -8.48 10.93
N ILE A 101 5.18 -8.34 10.25
CA ILE A 101 5.10 -7.78 8.89
C ILE A 101 5.35 -6.27 8.96
N GLU A 102 6.38 -5.80 8.27
CA GLU A 102 6.67 -4.37 8.17
C GLU A 102 6.12 -3.82 6.86
N ILE A 103 5.15 -2.91 6.94
CA ILE A 103 4.67 -2.15 5.79
C ILE A 103 5.68 -1.06 5.48
N ARG A 104 6.26 -1.08 4.28
CA ARG A 104 7.28 -0.11 3.84
C ARG A 104 6.69 1.06 3.08
N SER A 105 5.78 0.76 2.17
CA SER A 105 5.11 1.80 1.40
C SER A 105 3.73 1.35 0.95
N VAL A 106 2.84 2.32 0.81
CA VAL A 106 1.51 2.16 0.24
C VAL A 106 1.37 3.23 -0.84
N ARG A 107 1.15 2.80 -2.08
CA ARG A 107 0.95 3.69 -3.23
C ARG A 107 -0.46 3.49 -3.75
N MET A 108 -1.23 4.56 -3.89
CA MET A 108 -2.63 4.51 -4.27
C MET A 108 -2.90 5.30 -5.55
N PHE A 109 -3.67 4.70 -6.45
CA PHE A 109 -4.04 5.26 -7.75
C PHE A 109 -5.50 4.94 -8.07
N GLY A 110 -6.42 5.75 -7.55
CA GLY A 110 -7.86 5.53 -7.70
C GLY A 110 -8.28 4.19 -7.09
N LEU A 111 -8.73 3.26 -7.94
CA LEU A 111 -9.15 1.91 -7.54
C LEU A 111 -8.03 0.85 -7.62
N LYS A 112 -6.77 1.30 -7.70
CA LYS A 112 -5.58 0.44 -7.66
C LYS A 112 -4.68 0.85 -6.51
N ALA A 113 -3.99 -0.11 -5.92
CA ALA A 113 -2.98 0.15 -4.91
C ALA A 113 -1.80 -0.81 -5.05
N MET A 114 -0.64 -0.38 -4.58
CA MET A 114 0.53 -1.23 -4.41
C MET A 114 1.01 -1.13 -2.97
N VAL A 115 1.26 -2.27 -2.35
CA VAL A 115 1.79 -2.34 -0.99
C VAL A 115 3.11 -3.08 -1.02
N ASP A 116 4.17 -2.40 -0.58
CA ASP A 116 5.47 -3.03 -0.35
C ASP A 116 5.59 -3.37 1.13
N MET A 117 5.97 -4.60 1.42
CA MET A 117 6.12 -5.09 2.79
C MET A 117 7.31 -6.03 2.94
N THR A 118 7.93 -6.00 4.10
CA THR A 118 8.88 -7.02 4.54
C THR A 118 8.13 -8.08 5.34
N VAL A 119 8.23 -9.32 4.89
CA VAL A 119 7.60 -10.47 5.53
C VAL A 119 8.69 -11.34 6.18
N PRO A 120 8.67 -11.55 7.50
CA PRO A 120 9.59 -12.49 8.15
C PRO A 120 9.36 -13.92 7.65
N ARG A 121 10.45 -14.70 7.58
CA ARG A 121 10.44 -16.10 7.10
C ARG A 121 11.18 -17.02 8.05
N GLY A 122 10.84 -16.99 9.34
CA GLY A 122 11.36 -17.94 10.33
C GLY A 122 12.88 -17.99 10.34
N THR A 123 13.45 -19.10 9.84
CA THR A 123 14.91 -19.30 9.75
C THR A 123 15.56 -18.64 8.54
N SER A 124 14.78 -18.22 7.54
CA SER A 124 15.26 -17.54 6.33
C SER A 124 15.19 -16.02 6.49
N PRO A 125 16.07 -15.27 5.83
CA PRO A 125 15.99 -13.82 5.84
C PRO A 125 14.66 -13.31 5.33
N ALA A 126 14.24 -12.18 5.91
CA ALA A 126 12.97 -11.55 5.60
C ALA A 126 12.89 -11.21 4.11
N GLN A 127 11.70 -11.33 3.55
CA GLN A 127 11.47 -11.17 2.13
C GLN A 127 10.70 -9.89 1.85
N LEU A 128 11.17 -9.11 0.86
CA LEU A 128 10.38 -8.03 0.32
C LEU A 128 9.30 -8.60 -0.62
N VAL A 129 8.06 -8.23 -0.35
CA VAL A 129 6.88 -8.60 -1.13
C VAL A 129 6.20 -7.31 -1.60
N THR A 130 5.89 -7.24 -2.88
CA THR A 130 5.06 -6.18 -3.46
C THR A 130 3.74 -6.80 -3.88
N LEU A 131 2.65 -6.32 -3.30
CA LEU A 131 1.29 -6.72 -3.69
C LEU A 131 0.65 -5.63 -4.52
N GLU A 132 0.00 -6.02 -5.61
CA GLU A 132 -0.90 -5.16 -6.37
C GLU A 132 -2.33 -5.49 -5.98
N LEU A 133 -3.07 -4.47 -5.56
CA LEU A 133 -4.45 -4.57 -5.16
C LEU A 133 -5.33 -3.77 -6.10
N GLN A 134 -6.55 -4.27 -6.30
CA GLN A 134 -7.57 -3.60 -7.07
C GLN A 134 -8.91 -3.66 -6.34
N SER A 135 -9.70 -2.60 -6.49
CA SER A 135 -11.10 -2.56 -6.11
C SER A 135 -11.95 -2.20 -7.34
N TYR A 136 -13.24 -2.47 -7.25
CA TYR A 136 -14.25 -1.98 -8.18
C TYR A 136 -15.34 -1.26 -7.39
N VAL A 137 -16.19 -0.50 -8.07
CA VAL A 137 -17.31 0.18 -7.42
C VAL A 137 -18.16 -0.86 -6.68
N PHE A 138 -18.34 -0.67 -5.37
CA PHE A 138 -19.04 -1.60 -4.46
C PHE A 138 -18.39 -2.99 -4.29
N GLN A 139 -17.10 -3.13 -4.56
CA GLN A 139 -16.35 -4.37 -4.30
C GLN A 139 -15.20 -4.10 -3.34
N PRO A 140 -14.94 -5.01 -2.40
CA PRO A 140 -13.79 -4.89 -1.50
C PRO A 140 -12.48 -4.95 -2.29
N TRP A 141 -11.41 -4.44 -1.68
CA TRP A 141 -10.07 -4.61 -2.22
C TRP A 141 -9.68 -6.08 -2.26
N HIS A 142 -8.95 -6.47 -3.30
CA HIS A 142 -8.37 -7.80 -3.41
C HIS A 142 -7.03 -7.74 -4.14
N VAL A 143 -6.16 -8.69 -3.82
CA VAL A 143 -4.84 -8.81 -4.44
C VAL A 143 -4.99 -9.43 -5.83
N VAL A 144 -4.51 -8.73 -6.86
CA VAL A 144 -4.52 -9.17 -8.26
C VAL A 144 -3.17 -9.68 -8.74
N ALA A 145 -2.07 -9.21 -8.13
CA ALA A 145 -0.74 -9.70 -8.39
C ALA A 145 0.15 -9.65 -7.14
N SER A 146 1.15 -10.51 -7.11
CA SER A 146 2.14 -10.57 -6.03
C SER A 146 3.53 -10.78 -6.62
N ASN A 147 4.47 -9.91 -6.29
CA ASN A 147 5.87 -10.07 -6.63
C ASN A 147 6.70 -10.31 -5.36
N ARG A 148 7.51 -11.36 -5.38
CA ARG A 148 8.38 -11.77 -4.29
C ARG A 148 9.82 -11.50 -4.68
N TRP A 149 10.41 -10.46 -4.14
CA TRP A 149 11.77 -10.08 -4.47
C TRP A 149 12.74 -11.05 -3.78
N ARG A 150 13.75 -11.49 -4.54
CA ARG A 150 14.86 -12.28 -4.03
C ARG A 150 16.11 -11.43 -4.19
N PHE A 151 16.77 -11.15 -3.09
CA PHE A 151 18.06 -10.48 -3.14
C PHE A 151 19.17 -11.52 -3.05
N ASN A 152 20.28 -11.26 -3.75
CA ASN A 152 21.50 -12.00 -3.52
C ASN A 152 22.11 -11.54 -2.18
N GLU A 153 22.03 -12.37 -1.16
CA GLU A 153 22.46 -12.01 0.20
C GLU A 153 23.95 -11.71 0.31
N GLU A 154 24.79 -12.38 -0.48
CA GLU A 154 26.23 -12.09 -0.50
C GLU A 154 26.50 -10.70 -1.05
N GLN A 155 25.73 -10.31 -2.07
CA GLN A 155 25.84 -9.00 -2.70
C GLN A 155 25.34 -7.90 -1.76
N LEU A 156 24.22 -8.12 -1.07
CA LEU A 156 23.70 -7.22 -0.04
C LEU A 156 24.70 -6.98 1.08
N LYS A 157 25.27 -8.06 1.65
CA LYS A 157 26.26 -7.95 2.74
C LYS A 157 27.48 -7.12 2.32
N ARG A 158 27.95 -7.33 1.09
CA ARG A 158 29.08 -6.59 0.53
C ARG A 158 28.75 -5.11 0.41
N THR A 159 27.62 -4.77 -0.24
CA THR A 159 27.20 -3.39 -0.42
C THR A 159 26.93 -2.68 0.91
N SER A 160 26.34 -3.36 1.90
CA SER A 160 26.14 -2.77 3.22
C SER A 160 27.45 -2.46 3.95
N ALA A 161 28.45 -3.35 3.86
CA ALA A 161 29.77 -3.12 4.45
C ALA A 161 30.48 -1.94 3.77
N GLU A 162 30.41 -1.87 2.44
CA GLU A 162 30.97 -0.75 1.65
C GLU A 162 30.32 0.59 2.03
N LEU A 163 28.99 0.62 2.18
CA LEU A 163 28.26 1.84 2.58
C LEU A 163 28.61 2.28 4.00
N GLN A 164 28.74 1.35 4.94
CA GLN A 164 29.16 1.67 6.32
C GLN A 164 30.57 2.26 6.37
N GLN A 165 31.49 1.67 5.59
CA GLN A 165 32.86 2.17 5.49
C GLN A 165 32.89 3.57 4.86
N ALA A 166 32.17 3.78 3.76
CA ALA A 166 32.08 5.10 3.11
C ALA A 166 31.45 6.17 4.02
N SER A 167 30.47 5.80 4.85
CA SER A 167 29.86 6.71 5.83
C SER A 167 30.83 7.11 6.93
N ALA A 168 31.68 6.18 7.37
CA ALA A 168 32.70 6.44 8.39
C ALA A 168 33.80 7.38 7.85
N GLU A 169 34.20 7.21 6.59
CA GLU A 169 35.21 8.04 5.93
C GLU A 169 34.69 9.45 5.58
N SER A 170 33.39 9.60 5.32
CA SER A 170 32.77 10.89 4.98
C SER A 170 32.38 11.73 6.21
N GLY A 171 32.40 11.14 7.41
CA GLY A 171 32.04 11.79 8.67
C GLY A 171 33.24 12.28 9.50
N SER A 172 34.47 12.09 9.02
CA SER A 172 35.72 12.55 9.63
C SER A 172 36.30 13.76 8.89
#